data_AF-A0A972P3Q2-F1
#
_entry.id   AF-A0A972P3Q2-F1
#
_cell.length_a   1.000
_cell.length_b   1.000
_cell.length_c   1.000
_cell.angle_alpha   90.00
_cell.angle_beta   90.00
_cell.angle_gamma   90.00
#
_symmetry.space_group_name_H-M   'P 1'
#
loop_
_entity.id
_entity.type
_entity.pdbx_description
1 polymer ?
#
loop_
_entity_poly.entity_id
_entity_poly.type
_entity_poly.pdbx_seq_one_letter_code
_entity_poly.pdbx_strand_id
1 'polypeptide(L)'
;MREAGCIMAMAVCFILLADASINSKEAVGCQDKKVSCCIDGDESKTVAKTKFTMCWSWSKAECRPCNGEGQWAYISLWCNVNYINECHGTCQGCFKVQYPFFMTPQASEGDDGICCVDNEGHKRCR
;
A
#
# COMPACT_ATOMS: atom_id res chain seq x y z
N MET A 1 -38.63 20.78 -30.55
CA MET A 1 -37.19 20.41 -30.56
C MET A 1 -36.56 20.72 -29.21
N ARG A 2 -36.74 19.85 -28.19
CA ARG A 2 -36.20 20.08 -26.83
C ARG A 2 -35.62 18.83 -26.16
N GLU A 3 -35.66 17.67 -26.84
CA GLU A 3 -35.30 16.39 -26.22
C GLU A 3 -33.93 15.83 -26.64
N ALA A 4 -33.36 16.33 -27.75
CA ALA A 4 -32.04 15.87 -28.22
C ALA A 4 -30.86 16.38 -27.37
N GLY A 5 -31.05 17.48 -26.62
CA GLY A 5 -29.99 18.09 -25.81
C GLY A 5 -29.65 17.32 -24.54
N CYS A 6 -30.65 16.73 -23.87
CA CYS A 6 -30.44 16.01 -22.62
C CYS A 6 -29.74 14.65 -22.83
N ILE A 7 -29.99 13.99 -23.96
CA ILE A 7 -29.42 12.67 -24.26
C ILE A 7 -27.92 12.79 -24.58
N MET A 8 -27.52 13.86 -25.29
CA MET A 8 -26.11 14.11 -25.60
C MET A 8 -25.29 14.48 -24.35
N ALA A 9 -25.87 15.20 -23.38
CA ALA A 9 -25.20 15.56 -22.13
C ALA A 9 -24.93 14.34 -21.23
N MET A 10 -25.88 13.40 -21.16
CA MET A 10 -25.67 12.16 -20.40
C MET A 10 -24.61 11.27 -21.04
N ALA A 11 -24.61 11.12 -22.38
CA ALA A 11 -23.62 10.33 -23.10
C ALA A 11 -22.19 10.85 -22.89
N VAL A 12 -21.99 12.18 -22.88
CA VAL A 12 -20.68 12.80 -22.62
C VAL A 12 -20.22 12.56 -21.17
N CYS A 13 -21.12 12.61 -20.18
CA CYS A 13 -20.79 12.27 -18.80
C CYS A 13 -20.38 10.80 -18.64
N PHE A 14 -21.05 9.87 -19.32
CA PHE A 14 -20.69 8.45 -19.26
C PHE A 14 -19.36 8.15 -19.95
N ILE A 15 -19.04 8.84 -21.05
CA ILE A 15 -17.75 8.67 -21.75
C ILE A 15 -16.59 9.25 -20.91
N LEU A 16 -16.78 10.41 -20.27
CA LEU A 16 -15.77 11.00 -19.37
C LEU A 16 -15.51 10.15 -18.11
N LEU A 17 -16.53 9.46 -17.57
CA LEU A 17 -16.37 8.53 -16.45
C LEU A 17 -15.72 7.20 -16.87
N ALA A 18 -15.95 6.76 -18.11
CA ALA A 18 -15.31 5.57 -18.66
C ALA A 18 -13.80 5.80 -18.90
N ASP A 19 -13.40 6.94 -19.46
CA ASP A 19 -11.98 7.27 -19.64
C ASP A 19 -11.22 7.46 -18.32
N ALA A 20 -11.89 7.94 -17.26
CA ALA A 20 -11.31 8.05 -15.93
C ALA A 20 -11.12 6.68 -15.23
N SER A 21 -11.87 5.65 -15.63
CA SER A 21 -11.85 4.32 -15.00
C SER A 21 -11.10 3.25 -15.78
N ILE A 22 -10.75 3.48 -17.05
CA ILE A 22 -9.96 2.55 -17.88
C ILE A 22 -8.45 2.61 -17.57
N ASN A 23 -7.98 3.68 -16.90
CA ASN A 23 -6.56 3.92 -16.68
C ASN A 23 -6.16 4.13 -15.20
N SER A 24 -7.00 3.70 -14.25
CA SER A 24 -6.55 3.66 -12.87
C SER A 24 -5.50 2.56 -12.74
N LYS A 25 -4.22 2.95 -12.66
CA LYS A 25 -3.09 2.02 -12.44
C LYS A 25 -3.29 1.17 -11.18
N GLU A 26 -4.15 1.64 -10.28
CA GLU A 26 -4.46 1.01 -9.02
C GLU A 26 -5.98 1.04 -8.74
N ALA A 27 -6.49 0.02 -8.05
CA ALA A 27 -7.87 -0.06 -7.58
C ALA A 27 -7.91 -0.28 -6.06
N VAL A 28 -8.79 0.43 -5.35
CA VAL A 28 -9.05 0.13 -3.93
C VAL A 28 -9.79 -1.20 -3.86
N GLY A 29 -9.27 -2.13 -3.07
CA GLY A 29 -9.84 -3.49 -2.99
C GLY A 29 -9.01 -4.49 -2.19
N CYS A 30 -7.79 -4.10 -1.81
CA CYS A 30 -6.97 -4.86 -0.89
C CYS A 30 -7.40 -4.60 0.57
N GLN A 31 -7.20 -5.59 1.43
CA GLN A 31 -7.36 -5.37 2.86
C GLN A 31 -6.30 -4.39 3.37
N ASP A 32 -6.74 -3.43 4.19
CA ASP A 32 -5.85 -2.53 4.91
C ASP A 32 -4.78 -3.32 5.66
N LYS A 33 -3.55 -2.80 5.62
CA LYS A 33 -2.41 -3.44 6.24
C LYS A 33 -2.11 -2.78 7.58
N LYS A 34 -2.18 -3.56 8.66
CA LYS A 34 -1.72 -3.14 9.99
C LYS A 34 -0.20 -3.14 9.99
N VAL A 35 0.38 -1.97 10.26
CA VAL A 35 1.83 -1.75 10.29
C VAL A 35 2.25 -1.40 11.71
N SER A 36 3.36 -1.96 12.15
CA SER A 36 4.08 -1.59 13.35
C SER A 36 5.33 -0.81 12.92
N CYS A 37 5.47 0.42 13.38
CA CYS A 37 6.72 1.17 13.25
C CYS A 37 7.69 0.61 14.29
N CYS A 38 8.87 0.19 13.84
CA CYS A 38 9.89 -0.45 14.67
C CYS A 38 11.20 0.32 14.62
N ILE A 39 11.96 0.25 15.70
CA ILE A 39 13.36 0.70 15.74
C ILE A 39 14.21 -0.27 14.90
N ASP A 40 15.03 0.25 14.00
CA ASP A 40 16.02 -0.54 13.26
C ASP A 40 17.18 -0.91 14.20
N GLY A 41 17.39 -2.21 14.41
CA GLY A 41 18.39 -2.75 15.36
C GLY A 41 18.01 -4.10 15.97
N ASP A 42 18.90 -4.64 16.81
CA ASP A 42 18.76 -5.99 17.42
C ASP A 42 17.50 -6.14 18.30
N GLU A 43 16.99 -5.05 18.86
CA GLU A 43 15.73 -5.04 19.59
C GLU A 43 14.62 -4.49 18.69
N SER A 44 13.87 -5.39 18.03
CA SER A 44 12.68 -5.06 17.22
C SER A 44 11.53 -4.51 18.09
N LYS A 45 11.74 -3.36 18.73
CA LYS A 45 10.75 -2.71 19.60
C LYS A 45 9.79 -1.90 18.74
N THR A 46 8.50 -2.21 18.85
CA THR A 46 7.44 -1.43 18.22
C THR A 46 7.25 -0.11 18.98
N VAL A 47 7.41 1.02 18.28
CA VAL A 47 7.16 2.36 18.82
C VAL A 47 5.74 2.82 18.59
N ALA A 48 5.13 2.38 17.47
CA ALA A 48 3.76 2.73 17.11
C ALA A 48 3.10 1.65 16.25
N LYS A 49 1.78 1.61 16.26
CA LYS A 49 0.98 0.78 15.35
C LYS A 49 0.01 1.67 14.58
N THR A 50 -0.08 1.45 13.29
CA THR A 50 -0.92 2.21 12.37
C THR A 50 -1.55 1.29 11.33
N LYS A 51 -2.38 1.85 10.45
CA LYS A 51 -2.98 1.15 9.32
C LYS A 51 -2.73 1.92 8.04
N PHE A 52 -2.34 1.21 7.00
CA PHE A 52 -2.21 1.75 5.64
C PHE A 52 -3.29 1.16 4.77
N THR A 53 -3.99 2.03 4.04
CA THR A 53 -4.90 1.60 2.98
C THR A 53 -4.09 1.01 1.83
N MET A 54 -4.53 -0.15 1.37
CA MET A 54 -3.85 -0.91 0.32
C MET A 54 -4.67 -0.87 -0.96
N CYS A 55 -3.98 -0.71 -2.08
CA CYS A 55 -4.54 -0.68 -3.43
C CYS A 55 -3.97 -1.84 -4.24
N TRP A 56 -4.81 -2.46 -5.05
CA TRP A 56 -4.40 -3.46 -6.02
C TRP A 56 -3.73 -2.77 -7.19
N SER A 57 -2.46 -3.08 -7.44
CA SER A 57 -1.72 -2.59 -8.59
C SER A 57 -1.86 -3.57 -9.75
N TRP A 58 -2.52 -3.14 -10.84
CA TRP A 58 -2.69 -3.98 -12.03
C TRP A 58 -1.36 -4.28 -12.73
N SER A 59 -0.42 -3.35 -12.68
CA SER A 59 0.89 -3.48 -13.34
C SER A 59 1.82 -4.48 -12.64
N LYS A 60 1.70 -4.61 -11.32
CA LYS A 60 2.52 -5.52 -10.52
C LYS A 60 1.78 -6.77 -10.05
N ALA A 61 0.47 -6.84 -10.29
CA ALA A 61 -0.41 -7.91 -9.82
C ALA A 61 -0.24 -8.19 -8.31
N GLU A 62 -0.13 -7.12 -7.51
CA GLU A 62 0.02 -7.21 -6.05
C GLU A 62 -0.71 -6.06 -5.33
N CYS A 63 -1.02 -6.28 -4.05
CA CYS A 63 -1.48 -5.21 -3.16
C CYS A 63 -0.33 -4.35 -2.68
N ARG A 64 -0.41 -3.04 -2.86
CA ARG A 64 0.60 -2.05 -2.46
C ARG A 64 -0.03 -0.90 -1.68
N PRO A 65 0.73 -0.07 -0.95
CA PRO A 65 0.17 1.10 -0.28
C PRO A 65 -0.48 2.04 -1.30
N CYS A 66 -1.70 2.53 -1.06
CA CYS A 66 -2.35 3.48 -1.99
C CYS A 66 -1.61 4.82 -2.08
N ASN A 67 -0.85 5.17 -1.04
CA ASN A 67 -0.10 6.41 -0.96
C ASN A 67 1.39 6.16 -1.27
N GLY A 68 2.13 7.23 -1.55
CA GLY A 68 3.55 7.14 -1.89
C GLY A 68 3.80 6.36 -3.19
N GLU A 69 2.92 6.56 -4.18
CA GLU A 69 3.05 5.97 -5.53
C GLU A 69 3.10 4.43 -5.55
N GLY A 70 2.43 3.77 -4.60
CA GLY A 70 2.46 2.32 -4.51
C GLY A 70 3.76 1.77 -3.92
N GLN A 71 4.69 2.61 -3.45
CA GLN A 71 5.99 2.14 -2.99
C GLN A 71 5.92 1.62 -1.55
N TRP A 72 6.49 0.44 -1.30
CA TRP A 72 6.58 -0.11 0.06
C TRP A 72 7.43 0.76 1.00
N ALA A 73 8.44 1.46 0.46
CA ALA A 73 9.25 2.44 1.18
C ALA A 73 8.41 3.55 1.84
N TYR A 74 7.23 3.86 1.29
CA TYR A 74 6.33 4.86 1.88
C TYR A 74 5.97 4.51 3.33
N ILE A 75 5.85 3.22 3.66
CA ILE A 75 5.49 2.77 5.00
C ILE A 75 6.58 3.16 6.00
N SER A 76 7.86 2.89 5.68
CA SER A 76 8.98 3.20 6.58
C SER A 76 9.28 4.70 6.60
N LEU A 77 9.12 5.40 5.47
CA LEU A 77 9.25 6.85 5.41
C LEU A 77 8.21 7.54 6.30
N TRP A 78 6.96 7.07 6.26
CA TRP A 78 5.92 7.57 7.15
C TRP A 78 6.27 7.28 8.62
N CYS A 79 6.75 6.07 8.95
CA CYS A 79 7.21 5.76 10.30
C CYS A 79 8.35 6.69 10.75
N ASN A 80 9.33 6.97 9.88
CA ASN A 80 10.41 7.90 10.18
C ASN A 80 9.89 9.31 10.42
N VAL A 81 9.09 9.87 9.52
CA VAL A 81 8.60 11.25 9.65
C VAL A 81 7.82 11.46 10.96
N ASN A 82 7.08 10.44 11.42
CA ASN A 82 6.26 10.56 12.61
C ASN A 82 6.96 10.11 13.90
N TYR A 83 7.97 9.24 13.82
CA TYR A 83 8.56 8.58 14.98
C TYR A 83 10.10 8.51 15.00
N ILE A 84 10.79 9.36 14.23
CA ILE A 84 12.26 9.38 14.20
C ILE A 84 12.89 9.60 15.58
N ASN A 85 12.22 10.34 16.46
CA ASN A 85 12.74 10.63 17.80
C ASN A 85 12.64 9.43 18.75
N GLU A 86 11.76 8.46 18.46
CA GLU A 86 11.64 7.21 19.20
C GLU A 86 12.48 6.07 18.59
N CYS A 87 12.86 6.18 17.32
CA CYS A 87 13.75 5.24 16.65
C CYS A 87 15.22 5.63 16.86
N HIS A 88 16.01 4.73 17.44
CA HIS A 88 17.47 4.89 17.49
C HIS A 88 18.08 4.67 16.09
N GLY A 89 17.99 5.68 15.22
CA GLY A 89 18.41 5.60 13.81
C GLY A 89 17.21 5.67 12.88
N THR A 90 17.13 4.77 11.90
CA THR A 90 15.99 4.69 10.98
C THR A 90 14.85 3.86 11.58
N CYS A 91 13.61 4.28 11.36
CA CYS A 91 12.44 3.46 11.60
C CYS A 91 12.18 2.52 10.41
N GLN A 92 11.70 1.32 10.70
CA GLN A 92 11.18 0.38 9.71
C GLN A 92 9.66 0.24 9.85
N GLY A 93 9.02 -0.08 8.73
CA GLY A 93 7.60 -0.43 8.67
C GLY A 93 7.42 -1.93 8.63
N CYS A 94 6.98 -2.55 9.72
CA CYS A 94 6.78 -4.00 9.82
C CYS A 94 5.30 -4.38 9.77
N PHE A 95 4.95 -5.44 9.04
CA PHE A 95 3.60 -5.94 8.95
C PHE A 95 3.58 -7.46 8.86
N LYS A 96 2.50 -8.06 9.37
CA LYS A 96 2.28 -9.50 9.19
C LYS A 96 1.73 -9.76 7.78
N VAL A 97 2.34 -10.73 7.10
CA VAL A 97 1.79 -11.32 5.90
C VAL A 97 0.81 -12.40 6.34
N GLN A 98 -0.49 -12.07 6.32
CA GLN A 98 -1.50 -13.11 6.27
C GLN A 98 -1.54 -13.61 4.84
N TYR A 99 -1.19 -14.87 4.61
CA TYR A 99 -1.40 -15.54 3.32
C TYR A 99 -2.87 -15.39 2.92
N PRO A 100 -3.19 -14.72 1.79
CA PRO A 100 -4.39 -15.05 1.06
C PRO A 100 -4.00 -16.05 -0.04
N PHE A 101 -4.85 -17.02 -0.31
CA PHE A 101 -4.71 -18.05 -1.34
C PHE A 101 -4.49 -17.53 -2.80
N PHE A 102 -4.21 -16.25 -3.02
CA PHE A 102 -4.22 -15.57 -4.32
C PHE A 102 -3.09 -14.54 -4.57
N MET A 103 -1.93 -14.64 -3.92
CA MET A 103 -0.77 -13.80 -4.31
C MET A 103 0.52 -14.61 -4.47
N THR A 104 1.29 -14.16 -5.46
CA THR A 104 2.50 -14.74 -6.08
C THR A 104 3.58 -15.24 -5.11
N PRO A 105 4.49 -16.13 -5.58
CA PRO A 105 5.40 -16.93 -4.74
C PRO A 105 6.44 -16.17 -3.91
N GLN A 106 6.55 -14.85 -4.04
CA GLN A 106 7.61 -14.06 -3.38
C GLN A 106 7.26 -13.63 -1.94
N ALA A 107 6.09 -14.01 -1.42
CA ALA A 107 5.67 -13.65 -0.07
C ALA A 107 5.84 -14.77 0.97
N SER A 108 6.44 -15.91 0.59
CA SER A 108 6.54 -17.11 1.43
C SER A 108 7.88 -17.29 2.15
N GLU A 109 8.64 -16.23 2.41
CA GLU A 109 9.96 -16.36 3.03
C GLU A 109 9.92 -15.83 4.47
N GLY A 110 9.75 -16.73 5.44
CA GLY A 110 9.79 -16.42 6.87
C GLY A 110 8.97 -17.38 7.76
N ASP A 111 9.57 -17.83 8.87
CA ASP A 111 9.01 -18.72 9.91
C ASP A 111 7.87 -18.06 10.73
N ASP A 112 7.85 -16.74 10.91
CA ASP A 112 6.81 -16.02 11.68
C ASP A 112 5.82 -15.20 10.83
N GLY A 113 6.15 -15.00 9.54
CA GLY A 113 5.33 -14.30 8.56
C GLY A 113 5.33 -12.79 8.74
N ILE A 114 6.35 -12.20 9.38
CA ILE A 114 6.51 -10.76 9.53
C ILE A 114 7.47 -10.25 8.46
N CYS A 115 7.04 -9.23 7.73
CA CYS A 115 7.89 -8.50 6.80
C CYS A 115 8.09 -7.08 7.27
N CYS A 116 9.34 -6.63 7.28
CA CYS A 116 9.74 -5.25 7.54
C CYS A 116 10.27 -4.64 6.25
N VAL A 117 9.98 -3.35 6.07
CA VAL A 117 10.46 -2.56 4.94
C VAL A 117 11.29 -1.39 5.47
N ASP A 118 12.45 -1.17 4.85
CA ASP A 118 13.32 -0.03 5.12
C ASP A 118 13.01 1.17 4.19
N ASN A 119 13.72 2.29 4.40
CA ASN A 119 13.52 3.52 3.63
C ASN A 119 13.88 3.43 2.15
N GLU A 120 14.63 2.41 1.76
CA GLU A 120 14.95 2.13 0.36
C GLU A 120 13.87 1.24 -0.28
N GLY A 121 12.92 0.74 0.51
CA GLY A 121 11.87 -0.16 0.08
C GLY A 121 12.31 -1.61 0.05
N HIS A 122 13.48 -1.94 0.60
CA HIS A 122 13.91 -3.31 0.73
C HIS A 122 13.06 -4.01 1.79
N LYS A 123 12.45 -5.11 1.36
CA LYS A 123 11.58 -5.92 2.19
C LYS A 123 12.38 -7.10 2.73
N ARG A 124 12.47 -7.23 4.05
CA ARG A 124 13.01 -8.41 4.75
C ARG A 124 11.89 -9.11 5.48
N CYS A 125 11.74 -10.41 5.25
CA CYS A 125 10.72 -11.22 5.88
C CYS A 125 11.37 -12.33 6.71
N ARG A 126 10.75 -12.68 7.83
CA ARG A 126 11.24 -13.68 8.78
C ARG A 126 10.10 -14.57 9.29
#